data_AF-A0A7J7CZJ0-F1
#
_entry.id   AF-A0A7J7CZJ0-F1
#
_cell.length_a   1.000
_cell.length_b   1.000
_cell.length_c   1.000
_cell.angle_alpha   90.00
_cell.angle_beta   90.00
_cell.angle_gamma   90.00
#
_symmetry.space_group_name_H-M   'P 1'
#
loop_
_entity.id
_entity.type
_entity.pdbx_description
1 polymer ?
#
loop_
_entity_poly.entity_id
_entity_poly.type
_entity_poly.pdbx_seq_one_letter_code
_entity_poly.pdbx_strand_id
1 'polypeptide(L)'
;MFRHWNNTNHAQENDEVHSVSKVNELKAAIEPLSGRILQYCDDACLRRYLEARNWNIDKSKKMIEETIKWRLVYKPEEICWNEVAVESETGKIYKANFHDRHGRTVLILRPGMQNTKSIDNQMRHLVYLFENAVLNLPEG
;
A
#
# COMPACT_ATOMS: atom_id res chain seq x y z
N MET A 1 40.87 11.14 -14.91
CA MET A 1 40.98 9.90 -14.13
C MET A 1 39.76 9.80 -13.23
N PHE A 2 38.76 9.00 -13.62
CA PHE A 2 37.59 8.73 -12.78
C PHE A 2 37.70 7.28 -12.30
N ARG A 3 37.85 7.09 -10.99
CA ARG A 3 37.90 5.77 -10.35
C ARG A 3 36.54 5.09 -10.55
N HIS A 4 36.54 3.95 -11.25
CA HIS A 4 35.41 3.04 -11.31
C HIS A 4 35.22 2.41 -9.92
N TRP A 5 34.08 2.66 -9.29
CA TRP A 5 33.69 2.06 -8.01
C TRP A 5 33.05 0.70 -8.30
N ASN A 6 33.82 -0.39 -8.21
CA ASN A 6 33.33 -1.77 -8.39
C ASN A 6 32.73 -2.38 -7.11
N ASN A 7 32.37 -1.58 -6.10
CA ASN A 7 31.93 -2.06 -4.79
C ASN A 7 30.41 -1.98 -4.55
N THR A 8 29.62 -1.63 -5.57
CA THR A 8 28.16 -1.47 -5.46
C THR A 8 27.43 -2.81 -5.52
N ASN A 9 27.86 -3.75 -6.36
CA ASN A 9 27.14 -5.01 -6.58
C ASN A 9 27.08 -5.90 -5.33
N HIS A 10 28.17 -6.05 -4.58
CA HIS A 10 28.19 -6.88 -3.36
C HIS A 10 27.43 -6.27 -2.17
N ALA A 11 27.31 -4.95 -2.10
CA ALA A 11 26.50 -4.28 -1.08
C ALA A 11 25.01 -4.46 -1.39
N GLN A 12 24.63 -4.29 -2.66
CA GLN A 12 23.26 -4.43 -3.13
C GLN A 12 22.75 -5.87 -3.00
N GLU A 13 23.58 -6.86 -3.30
CA GLU A 13 23.25 -8.29 -3.17
C GLU A 13 23.09 -8.71 -1.70
N ASN A 14 23.93 -8.22 -0.79
CA ASN A 14 23.77 -8.46 0.65
C ASN A 14 22.52 -7.78 1.22
N ASP A 15 22.21 -6.56 0.77
CA ASP A 15 21.02 -5.83 1.20
C ASP A 15 19.74 -6.51 0.71
N GLU A 16 19.72 -7.02 -0.52
CA GLU A 16 18.60 -7.80 -1.06
C GLU A 16 18.38 -9.10 -0.29
N VAL A 17 19.44 -9.88 -0.05
CA VAL A 17 19.35 -11.13 0.72
C VAL A 17 18.86 -10.88 2.15
N HIS A 18 19.38 -9.85 2.81
CA HIS A 18 18.92 -9.45 4.14
C HIS A 18 17.46 -8.99 4.14
N SER A 19 17.01 -8.28 3.09
CA SER A 19 15.63 -7.84 2.94
C SER A 19 14.65 -9.00 2.78
N VAL A 20 15.00 -10.00 1.96
CA VAL A 20 14.18 -11.19 1.71
C VAL A 20 14.06 -12.03 2.97
N SER A 21 15.17 -12.20 3.71
CA SER A 21 15.17 -12.91 5.00
C SER A 21 14.17 -12.29 5.98
N LYS A 22 14.17 -10.96 6.13
CA LYS A 22 13.24 -10.25 7.02
C LYS A 22 11.78 -10.32 6.58
N VAL A 23 11.51 -10.31 5.27
CA VAL A 23 10.16 -10.51 4.74
C VAL A 23 9.65 -11.90 5.13
N ASN A 24 10.48 -12.95 4.95
CA ASN A 24 10.12 -14.31 5.34
C ASN A 24 9.93 -14.47 6.85
N GLU A 25 10.77 -13.82 7.66
CA GLU A 25 10.63 -13.81 9.12
C GLU A 25 9.30 -13.16 9.54
N LEU A 26 8.96 -12.00 8.98
CA LEU A 26 7.68 -11.34 9.26
C LEU A 26 6.49 -12.19 8.79
N LYS A 27 6.59 -12.82 7.61
CA LYS A 27 5.57 -13.70 7.05
C LYS A 27 5.27 -14.88 7.96
N ALA A 28 6.31 -15.56 8.44
CA ALA A 28 6.18 -16.64 9.42
C ALA A 28 5.57 -16.15 10.74
N ALA A 29 5.89 -14.92 11.16
CA ALA A 29 5.42 -14.37 12.42
C ALA A 29 3.93 -13.99 12.43
N ILE A 30 3.29 -13.82 11.25
CA ILE A 30 1.86 -13.46 11.11
C ILE A 30 0.97 -14.63 10.69
N GLU A 31 1.53 -15.81 10.41
CA GLU A 31 0.76 -17.02 10.12
C GLU A 31 0.04 -17.56 11.37
N PRO A 32 -1.11 -18.24 11.22
CA PRO A 32 -1.77 -18.60 9.95
C PRO A 32 -2.68 -17.48 9.41
N LEU A 33 -2.52 -17.17 8.12
CA LEU A 33 -3.42 -16.30 7.36
C LEU A 33 -4.31 -17.13 6.43
N SER A 34 -5.51 -16.64 6.12
CA SER A 34 -6.42 -17.33 5.19
C SER A 34 -7.25 -16.35 4.35
N GLY A 35 -7.78 -16.86 3.24
CA GLY A 35 -8.69 -16.12 2.36
C GLY A 35 -8.09 -14.83 1.82
N ARG A 36 -8.86 -13.73 1.90
CA ARG A 36 -8.49 -12.41 1.39
C ARG A 36 -7.28 -11.80 2.10
N ILE A 37 -7.06 -12.15 3.37
CA ILE A 37 -5.92 -11.64 4.13
C ILE A 37 -4.61 -12.20 3.59
N LEU A 38 -4.61 -13.49 3.19
CA LEU A 38 -3.44 -14.10 2.55
C LEU A 38 -3.09 -13.41 1.22
N GLN A 39 -4.10 -13.00 0.45
CA GLN A 39 -3.90 -12.26 -0.81
C GLN A 39 -3.36 -10.84 -0.57
N TYR A 40 -3.80 -10.17 0.51
CA TYR A 40 -3.32 -8.84 0.87
C TYR A 40 -1.87 -8.85 1.38
N CYS A 41 -1.46 -9.90 2.10
CA CYS A 41 -0.14 -10.03 2.70
C CYS A 41 0.90 -10.64 1.73
N ASP A 42 1.00 -10.09 0.53
CA ASP A 42 2.07 -10.42 -0.41
C ASP A 42 3.44 -9.85 0.06
N ASP A 43 4.53 -10.32 -0.55
CA ASP A 43 5.88 -9.97 -0.12
C ASP A 43 6.15 -8.45 -0.24
N ALA A 44 5.57 -7.78 -1.25
CA ALA A 44 5.68 -6.34 -1.44
C ALA A 44 4.91 -5.55 -0.35
N CYS A 45 3.75 -6.04 0.08
CA CYS A 45 3.01 -5.53 1.23
C CYS A 45 3.84 -5.66 2.49
N LEU A 46 4.37 -6.85 2.80
CA LEU A 46 5.20 -7.09 3.97
C LEU A 46 6.45 -6.19 4.00
N ARG A 47 7.11 -6.03 2.84
CA ARG A 47 8.24 -5.09 2.70
C ARG A 47 7.85 -3.66 3.07
N ARG A 48 6.69 -3.15 2.62
CA ARG A 48 6.19 -1.81 2.99
C ARG A 48 6.04 -1.64 4.51
N TYR A 49 5.55 -2.66 5.23
CA TYR A 49 5.45 -2.63 6.69
C TYR A 49 6.82 -2.67 7.38
N LEU A 50 7.79 -3.39 6.80
CA LEU A 50 9.18 -3.40 7.28
C LEU A 50 9.84 -2.05 7.10
N GLU A 51 9.80 -1.48 5.90
CA GLU A 51 10.36 -0.17 5.60
C GLU A 51 9.77 0.92 6.50
N ALA A 52 8.44 0.94 6.67
CA ALA A 52 7.74 1.90 7.53
C ALA A 52 8.12 1.79 9.02
N ARG A 53 8.78 0.70 9.43
CA ARG A 53 9.23 0.46 10.80
C ARG A 53 10.74 0.24 10.89
N ASN A 54 11.50 0.75 9.92
CA ASN A 54 12.96 0.65 9.87
C ASN A 54 13.45 -0.80 10.01
N TRP A 55 12.77 -1.72 9.32
CA TRP A 55 13.07 -3.16 9.31
C TRP A 55 13.04 -3.82 10.70
N ASN A 56 12.21 -3.31 11.62
CA ASN A 56 11.99 -3.90 12.94
C ASN A 56 10.79 -4.87 12.91
N ILE A 57 11.06 -6.16 13.07
CA ILE A 57 10.06 -7.23 12.93
C ILE A 57 8.88 -7.05 13.89
N ASP A 58 9.12 -6.85 15.19
CA ASP A 58 8.04 -6.74 16.18
C ASP A 58 7.10 -5.56 15.93
N LYS A 59 7.67 -4.40 15.56
CA LYS A 59 6.89 -3.20 15.24
C LYS A 59 6.12 -3.37 13.94
N SER A 60 6.71 -4.01 12.93
CA SER A 60 6.04 -4.32 11.67
C SER A 60 4.91 -5.32 11.86
N LYS A 61 5.14 -6.38 12.63
CA LYS A 61 4.14 -7.37 13.02
C LYS A 61 2.94 -6.70 13.70
N LYS A 62 3.19 -5.90 14.73
CA LYS A 62 2.11 -5.17 15.42
C LYS A 62 1.29 -4.30 14.46
N MET A 63 1.98 -3.57 13.58
CA MET A 63 1.32 -2.67 12.63
C MET A 63 0.47 -3.43 11.61
N ILE A 64 0.97 -4.54 11.05
CA ILE A 64 0.20 -5.32 10.07
C ILE A 64 -0.97 -6.07 10.72
N GLU A 65 -0.81 -6.57 11.95
CA GLU A 65 -1.91 -7.19 12.70
C GLU A 65 -3.04 -6.19 12.97
N GLU A 66 -2.72 -4.94 13.30
CA GLU A 66 -3.70 -3.86 13.45
C GLU A 66 -4.43 -3.58 12.12
N THR A 67 -3.71 -3.54 11.00
CA THR A 67 -4.34 -3.40 9.68
C THR A 67 -5.22 -4.59 9.33
N ILE A 68 -4.77 -5.82 9.58
CA ILE A 68 -5.56 -7.04 9.32
C ILE A 68 -6.87 -7.00 10.12
N LYS A 69 -6.82 -6.66 11.40
CA LYS A 69 -8.02 -6.49 12.25
C LYS A 69 -8.96 -5.44 11.67
N TRP A 70 -8.43 -4.30 11.23
CA TRP A 70 -9.23 -3.26 10.58
C TRP A 70 -9.86 -3.76 9.27
N ARG A 71 -9.11 -4.45 8.40
CA ARG A 71 -9.65 -4.96 7.13
C ARG A 71 -10.76 -5.99 7.34
N LEU A 72 -10.63 -6.86 8.35
CA LEU A 72 -11.68 -7.85 8.68
C LEU A 72 -13.01 -7.19 9.09
N VAL A 73 -12.95 -6.02 9.74
CA VAL A 73 -14.13 -5.28 10.19
C VAL A 73 -14.65 -4.32 9.12
N TYR A 74 -13.76 -3.55 8.50
CA TYR A 74 -14.10 -2.48 7.56
C TYR A 74 -14.39 -2.99 6.13
N LYS A 75 -13.76 -4.11 5.76
CA LYS A 75 -13.92 -4.79 4.46
C LYS A 75 -13.76 -3.85 3.25
N PRO A 76 -12.58 -3.22 3.10
CA PRO A 76 -12.34 -2.26 2.02
C PRO A 76 -12.60 -2.84 0.62
N GLU A 77 -12.39 -4.14 0.43
CA GLU A 77 -12.62 -4.84 -0.83
C GLU A 77 -14.10 -5.01 -1.21
N GLU A 78 -15.03 -4.78 -0.27
CA GLU A 78 -16.48 -4.87 -0.52
C GLU A 78 -17.09 -3.52 -0.93
N ILE A 79 -16.31 -2.44 -0.91
CA ILE A 79 -16.79 -1.11 -1.29
C ILE A 79 -17.05 -1.09 -2.80
N CYS A 80 -18.31 -0.91 -3.18
CA CYS A 80 -18.74 -0.89 -4.56
C CYS A 80 -18.80 0.54 -5.11
N TRP A 81 -18.43 0.74 -6.38
CA TRP A 81 -18.46 2.06 -7.04
C TRP A 81 -19.81 2.77 -6.88
N ASN A 82 -20.92 2.06 -7.06
CA ASN A 82 -22.26 2.61 -6.97
C ASN A 82 -22.57 3.27 -5.61
N GLU A 83 -21.90 2.85 -4.54
CA GLU A 83 -22.08 3.40 -3.19
C GLU A 83 -21.32 4.71 -2.99
N VAL A 84 -20.23 4.91 -3.73
CA VAL A 84 -19.28 6.01 -3.52
C VAL A 84 -19.20 6.98 -4.71
N ALA A 85 -19.83 6.67 -5.84
CA ALA A 85 -19.75 7.47 -7.07
C ALA A 85 -20.17 8.93 -6.88
N VAL A 86 -21.16 9.18 -6.01
CA VAL A 86 -21.61 10.54 -5.66
C VAL A 86 -20.48 11.40 -5.11
N GLU A 87 -19.52 10.79 -4.40
CA GLU A 87 -18.37 11.50 -3.84
C GLU A 87 -17.39 11.96 -4.93
N SER A 88 -17.44 11.37 -6.13
CA SER A 88 -16.54 11.69 -7.25
C SER A 88 -17.12 12.68 -8.27
N GLU A 89 -18.40 13.06 -8.17
CA GLU A 89 -19.10 13.85 -9.21
C GLU A 89 -18.44 15.19 -9.52
N THR A 90 -17.90 15.85 -8.50
CA THR A 90 -17.15 17.11 -8.66
C THR A 90 -15.66 16.89 -8.92
N GLY A 91 -15.20 15.65 -8.95
CA GLY A 91 -13.79 15.32 -9.09
C GLY A 91 -12.92 15.88 -7.95
N LYS A 92 -13.44 15.92 -6.72
CA LYS A 92 -12.68 16.33 -5.53
C LYS A 92 -11.51 15.40 -5.23
N ILE A 93 -11.60 14.13 -5.64
CA ILE A 93 -10.46 13.20 -5.67
C ILE A 93 -10.61 12.34 -6.93
N TYR A 94 -9.53 12.18 -7.70
CA TYR A 94 -9.55 11.32 -8.88
C TYR A 94 -8.15 10.77 -9.20
N LYS A 95 -8.10 9.66 -9.94
CA LYS A 95 -6.86 9.09 -10.50
C LYS A 95 -6.46 9.85 -11.76
N ALA A 96 -5.23 10.33 -11.81
CA ALA A 96 -4.68 10.94 -13.01
C ALA A 96 -4.54 9.88 -14.13
N ASN A 97 -4.67 10.31 -15.38
CA ASN A 97 -4.43 9.47 -16.55
C ASN A 97 -2.93 9.39 -16.94
N PHE A 98 -2.04 9.88 -16.07
CA PHE A 98 -0.60 9.84 -16.23
C PHE A 98 0.05 9.29 -14.97
N HIS A 99 1.28 8.81 -15.13
CA HIS A 99 2.14 8.39 -14.03
C HIS A 99 3.16 9.48 -13.71
N ASP A 100 3.73 9.43 -12.51
CA ASP A 100 4.87 10.27 -12.20
C ASP A 100 6.17 9.78 -12.89
N ARG A 101 7.27 10.48 -12.66
CA ARG A 101 8.59 10.13 -13.22
C ARG A 101 9.12 8.75 -12.83
N HIS A 102 8.51 8.09 -11.84
CA HIS A 102 8.87 6.76 -11.36
C HIS A 102 7.80 5.72 -11.74
N GLY A 103 6.84 6.05 -12.61
CA GLY A 103 5.79 5.12 -13.02
C GLY A 103 4.70 4.90 -11.98
N ARG A 104 4.63 5.72 -10.92
CA ARG A 104 3.65 5.54 -9.84
C ARG A 104 2.30 6.14 -10.21
N THR A 105 1.22 5.48 -9.79
CA THR A 105 -0.15 6.02 -9.88
C THR A 105 -0.26 7.33 -9.11
N VAL A 106 -0.89 8.35 -9.72
CA VAL A 106 -1.11 9.67 -9.10
C VAL A 106 -2.59 9.85 -8.77
N LEU A 107 -2.88 10.18 -7.51
CA LEU A 107 -4.21 10.65 -7.08
C LEU A 107 -4.16 12.16 -6.89
N ILE A 108 -5.10 12.88 -7.52
CA ILE A 108 -5.22 14.34 -7.41
C ILE A 108 -6.36 14.66 -6.45
N LEU A 109 -6.05 15.46 -5.42
CA LEU A 109 -7.01 15.89 -4.41
C LEU A 109 -7.29 17.39 -4.58
N ARG A 110 -8.57 17.74 -4.73
CA ARG A 110 -9.10 19.10 -4.88
C ARG A 110 -10.12 19.37 -3.77
N PRO A 111 -9.68 19.67 -2.52
CA PRO A 111 -10.57 19.80 -1.37
C PRO A 111 -11.62 20.92 -1.52
N GLY A 112 -11.33 21.95 -2.33
CA GLY A 112 -12.30 23.01 -2.65
C GLY A 112 -13.50 22.58 -3.49
N MET A 113 -13.51 21.34 -4.00
CA MET A 113 -14.62 20.78 -4.79
C MET A 113 -15.52 19.86 -3.95
N GLN A 114 -15.51 20.00 -2.62
CA GLN A 114 -16.36 19.22 -1.73
C GLN A 114 -17.84 19.35 -2.09
N ASN A 115 -18.54 18.22 -2.21
CA ASN A 115 -19.93 18.16 -2.68
C ASN A 115 -20.87 17.39 -1.74
N THR A 116 -20.34 16.71 -0.73
CA THR A 116 -21.14 15.92 0.22
C THR A 116 -20.81 16.29 1.66
N LYS A 117 -21.65 15.86 2.61
CA LYS A 117 -21.51 16.13 4.05
C LYS A 117 -21.11 14.92 4.89
N SER A 118 -21.39 13.71 4.40
CA SER A 118 -21.15 12.47 5.16
C SER A 118 -19.65 12.16 5.19
N ILE A 119 -19.03 12.29 6.36
CA ILE A 119 -17.62 11.96 6.56
C ILE A 119 -17.38 10.47 6.29
N ASP A 120 -18.29 9.60 6.72
CA ASP A 120 -18.16 8.14 6.54
C ASP A 120 -18.14 7.78 5.04
N ASN A 121 -19.01 8.37 4.23
CA ASN A 121 -19.00 8.14 2.77
C ASN A 121 -17.74 8.71 2.11
N GLN A 122 -17.27 9.87 2.56
CA GLN A 122 -16.01 10.44 2.08
C GLN A 122 -14.82 9.52 2.38
N MET A 123 -14.78 8.92 3.57
CA MET A 123 -13.75 7.95 3.95
C MET A 123 -13.88 6.65 3.14
N ARG A 124 -15.09 6.13 2.91
CA ARG A 124 -15.31 4.97 2.03
C ARG A 124 -14.83 5.23 0.61
N HIS A 125 -15.14 6.40 0.05
CA HIS A 125 -14.68 6.80 -1.27
C HIS A 125 -13.15 6.92 -1.34
N LEU A 126 -12.51 7.50 -0.32
CA LEU A 126 -11.06 7.60 -0.26
C LEU A 126 -10.40 6.22 -0.21
N VAL A 127 -10.91 5.32 0.63
CA VAL A 127 -10.41 3.93 0.72
C VAL A 127 -10.60 3.21 -0.61
N TYR A 128 -11.77 3.34 -1.24
CA TYR A 128 -12.03 2.77 -2.57
C TYR A 128 -10.98 3.23 -3.60
N LEU A 129 -10.67 4.52 -3.64
CA LEU A 129 -9.66 5.05 -4.56
C LEU A 129 -8.26 4.53 -4.26
N PHE A 130 -7.89 4.38 -2.98
CA PHE A 130 -6.59 3.81 -2.61
C PHE A 130 -6.46 2.33 -2.96
N GLU A 131 -7.48 1.51 -2.69
CA GLU A 131 -7.47 0.09 -3.06
C GLU A 131 -7.32 -0.07 -4.57
N ASN A 132 -8.06 0.73 -5.35
CA ASN A 132 -7.94 0.74 -6.81
C ASN A 132 -6.58 1.27 -7.30
N ALA A 133 -5.97 2.24 -6.60
CA ALA A 133 -4.64 2.74 -6.96
C ALA A 133 -3.55 1.69 -6.70
N VAL A 134 -3.65 0.94 -5.60
CA VAL A 134 -2.70 -0.13 -5.22
C VAL A 134 -2.74 -1.27 -6.22
N LEU A 135 -3.92 -1.67 -6.72
CA LEU A 135 -4.05 -2.70 -7.77
C LEU A 135 -3.33 -2.36 -9.08
N ASN A 136 -2.99 -1.08 -9.31
CA ASN A 136 -2.32 -0.61 -10.52
C ASN A 136 -0.87 -0.15 -10.23
N LEU A 137 -0.28 -0.53 -9.11
CA LEU A 137 1.12 -0.25 -8.85
C LEU A 137 2.01 -1.16 -9.71
N PRO A 138 3.12 -0.65 -10.26
CA PRO A 138 4.14 -1.52 -10.85
C PRO A 138 4.69 -2.47 -9.78
N GLU A 139 5.11 -3.67 -10.19
CA GLU A 139 5.89 -4.56 -9.32
C GLU A 139 7.13 -3.79 -8.85
N GLY A 140 7.38 -3.82 -7.54
CA GLY A 140 8.44 -3.08 -6.86
C GLY A 140 9.32 -3.98 -6.01
#